data_AF-A0AB39V8T6-F1
#
_entry.id   AF-A0AB39V8T6-F1
#
_cell.length_a   1.000
_cell.length_b   1.000
_cell.length_c   1.000
_cell.angle_alpha   90.00
_cell.angle_beta   90.00
_cell.angle_gamma   90.00
#
_symmetry.space_group_name_H-M   'P 1'
#
loop_
_entity.id
_entity.type
_entity.pdbx_description
1 polymer ?
#
loop_
_entity_poly.entity_id
_entity_poly.type
_entity_poly.pdbx_seq_one_letter_code
_entity_poly.pdbx_strand_id
1 'polypeptide(L)'
;MKQNYLGTYGVLKDISNKLNYIYLEDLEKSNENLGVTILKCIEEKKEYIVVQSLGGKAKFRLKREVYEIKDKPKFNIGDRIRLFKYPELEANVRKICWHNKDKRIYYLLNVENDKRKSASRYYEDDNKFEKI
;
A
#
# COMPACT_ATOMS: atom_id res chain seq x y z
N MET A 1 8.33 -0.78 25.67
CA MET A 1 8.33 0.55 25.02
C MET A 1 6.98 0.76 24.35
N LYS A 2 6.34 1.92 24.51
CA LYS A 2 5.16 2.26 23.69
C LYS A 2 5.65 2.42 22.26
N GLN A 3 5.26 1.51 21.38
CA GLN A 3 5.53 1.64 19.96
C GLN A 3 4.69 2.81 19.44
N ASN A 4 5.33 3.83 18.87
CA ASN A 4 4.63 4.96 18.26
C ASN A 4 4.22 4.55 16.85
N TYR A 5 2.91 4.51 16.60
CA TYR A 5 2.38 4.11 15.29
C TYR A 5 2.18 5.31 14.38
N LEU A 6 2.19 6.54 14.89
CA LEU A 6 1.89 7.71 14.07
C LEU A 6 2.94 7.87 12.96
N GLY A 7 2.46 7.95 11.71
CA GLY A 7 3.31 8.11 10.53
C GLY A 7 3.95 6.83 10.00
N THR A 8 3.74 5.68 10.65
CA THR A 8 4.22 4.39 10.15
C THR A 8 3.41 3.92 8.94
N TYR A 9 4.03 3.02 8.18
CA TYR A 9 3.40 2.30 7.08
C TYR A 9 3.26 0.85 7.48
N GLY A 10 2.23 0.18 6.99
CA GLY A 10 1.94 -1.18 7.42
C GLY A 10 0.83 -1.84 6.64
N VAL A 11 0.59 -3.10 6.98
CA VAL A 11 -0.41 -3.95 6.34
C VAL A 11 -1.24 -4.63 7.41
N LEU A 12 -2.41 -5.14 7.01
CA LEU A 12 -3.17 -6.02 7.88
C LEU A 12 -2.45 -7.36 7.97
N LYS A 13 -2.26 -7.84 9.20
CA LYS A 13 -1.76 -9.19 9.45
C LYS A 13 -2.65 -10.22 8.77
N ASP A 14 -2.02 -11.26 8.27
CA ASP A 14 -2.70 -12.39 7.65
C ASP A 14 -3.18 -13.38 8.73
N ILE A 15 -4.21 -12.96 9.48
CA ILE A 15 -4.84 -13.77 10.53
C ILE A 15 -6.31 -14.03 10.21
N SER A 16 -6.79 -15.20 10.63
CA SER A 16 -8.22 -15.52 10.67
C SER A 16 -8.95 -14.48 11.54
N ASN A 17 -10.13 -14.05 11.10
CA ASN A 17 -10.97 -13.05 11.78
C ASN A 17 -10.42 -11.61 11.86
N LYS A 18 -9.47 -11.22 10.99
CA LYS A 18 -8.95 -9.84 10.93
C LYS A 18 -10.04 -8.75 10.82
N LEU A 19 -11.18 -9.07 10.21
CA LEU A 19 -12.32 -8.15 10.09
C LEU A 19 -12.91 -7.74 11.44
N ASN A 20 -12.82 -8.58 12.48
CA ASN A 20 -13.31 -8.26 13.83
C ASN A 20 -12.48 -7.15 14.51
N TYR A 21 -11.34 -6.80 13.93
CA TYR A 21 -10.42 -5.77 14.42
C TYR A 21 -10.49 -4.49 13.59
N ILE A 22 -11.39 -4.47 12.59
CA ILE A 22 -11.70 -3.33 11.73
C ILE A 22 -13.11 -2.87 12.09
N TYR A 23 -13.31 -1.56 12.22
CA TYR A 23 -14.64 -1.02 12.41
C TYR A 23 -15.41 -1.12 11.09
N LEU A 24 -16.43 -1.99 11.04
CA LEU A 24 -17.17 -2.36 9.81
C LEU A 24 -17.80 -1.17 9.09
N GLU A 25 -18.24 -0.16 9.85
CA GLU A 25 -18.79 1.12 9.35
C GLU A 25 -17.82 1.83 8.38
N ASP A 26 -16.52 1.69 8.60
CA ASP A 26 -15.48 2.31 7.77
C ASP A 26 -15.21 1.45 6.52
N LEU A 27 -15.36 0.13 6.64
CA LEU A 27 -15.16 -0.82 5.55
C LEU A 27 -16.26 -0.70 4.48
N GLU A 28 -17.52 -0.71 4.91
CA GLU A 28 -18.70 -0.62 4.03
C GLU A 28 -18.72 0.67 3.20
N LYS A 29 -18.18 1.77 3.75
CA LYS A 29 -18.10 3.06 3.07
C LYS A 29 -16.97 3.15 2.04
N SER A 30 -15.98 2.26 2.09
CA SER A 30 -14.73 2.43 1.35
C SER A 30 -14.68 1.73 -0.01
N ASN A 31 -15.39 0.60 -0.19
CA ASN A 31 -15.20 -0.32 -1.33
C ASN A 31 -13.72 -0.70 -1.58
N GLU A 32 -12.83 -0.53 -0.60
CA GLU A 32 -11.39 -0.77 -0.77
C GLU A 32 -11.00 -2.19 -0.37
N ASN A 33 -10.13 -2.81 -1.19
CA ASN A 33 -9.55 -4.12 -0.85
C ASN A 33 -8.34 -3.93 0.08
N LEU A 34 -8.59 -3.95 1.39
CA LEU A 34 -7.56 -3.82 2.42
C LEU A 34 -6.54 -4.97 2.45
N GLY A 35 -6.82 -6.10 1.80
CA GLY A 35 -5.95 -7.28 1.84
C GLY A 35 -4.64 -7.14 1.05
N VAL A 36 -4.56 -6.16 0.14
CA VAL A 36 -3.40 -5.93 -0.75
C VAL A 36 -2.86 -4.50 -0.65
N THR A 37 -3.43 -3.70 0.23
CA THR A 37 -3.20 -2.26 0.29
C THR A 37 -2.28 -1.93 1.45
N ILE A 38 -1.29 -1.06 1.19
CA ILE A 38 -0.43 -0.52 2.24
C ILE A 38 -1.15 0.65 2.91
N LEU A 39 -1.12 0.65 4.24
CA LEU A 39 -1.85 1.54 5.11
C LEU A 39 -0.88 2.45 5.86
N LYS A 40 -1.10 3.76 5.79
CA LYS A 40 -0.39 4.76 6.57
C LYS A 40 -1.17 5.08 7.84
N CYS A 41 -0.56 4.98 9.00
CA CYS A 41 -1.15 5.45 10.24
C CYS A 41 -1.13 6.98 10.30
N ILE A 42 -2.29 7.60 10.45
CA ILE A 42 -2.47 9.06 10.47
C ILE A 42 -2.87 9.58 11.85
N GLU A 43 -3.34 8.71 12.74
CA GLU A 43 -3.71 9.08 14.10
C GLU A 43 -3.59 7.88 15.02
N GLU A 44 -3.12 8.11 16.25
CA GLU A 44 -3.06 7.09 17.29
C GLU A 44 -3.94 7.49 18.48
N LYS A 45 -4.92 6.63 18.82
CA LYS A 45 -5.81 6.77 19.99
C LYS A 45 -5.51 5.65 20.99
N LYS A 46 -5.94 5.78 22.24
CA LYS A 46 -5.63 4.77 23.29
C LYS A 46 -6.02 3.34 22.89
N GLU A 47 -7.16 3.15 22.22
CA GLU A 47 -7.73 1.83 21.91
C GLU A 47 -7.52 1.36 20.47
N TYR A 48 -7.31 2.29 19.53
CA TYR A 48 -7.18 1.99 18.11
C TYR A 48 -6.23 2.98 17.42
N ILE A 49 -5.86 2.66 16.18
CA ILE A 49 -5.19 3.58 15.27
C ILE A 49 -6.13 3.92 14.12
N VAL A 50 -5.99 5.12 13.56
CA VAL A 50 -6.64 5.50 12.32
C VAL A 50 -5.60 5.39 11.22
N VAL A 51 -5.92 4.59 10.21
CA VAL A 51 -5.06 4.41 9.04
C VAL A 51 -5.74 4.91 7.78
N GLN A 52 -4.95 5.28 6.80
CA GLN A 52 -5.38 5.65 5.47
C GLN A 52 -4.68 4.76 4.44
N SER A 53 -5.44 4.28 3.46
CA SER A 53 -4.91 3.60 2.30
C SER A 53 -4.04 4.52 1.46
N LEU A 54 -2.86 4.05 1.02
CA LEU A 54 -2.02 4.84 0.11
C LEU A 54 -2.64 5.03 -1.27
N GLY A 55 -3.59 4.17 -1.65
CA GLY A 55 -4.31 4.22 -2.93
C GLY A 55 -5.62 4.98 -2.89
N GLY A 56 -6.04 5.44 -1.73
CA GLY A 56 -7.41 5.87 -1.52
C GLY A 56 -7.54 7.00 -0.50
N LYS A 57 -8.77 7.50 -0.42
CA LYS A 57 -9.13 8.53 0.57
C LYS A 57 -9.79 7.92 1.79
N ALA A 58 -10.08 6.61 1.78
CA ALA A 58 -10.74 5.97 2.89
C ALA A 58 -9.82 5.90 4.11
N LYS A 59 -10.43 6.18 5.26
CA LYS A 59 -9.81 6.09 6.58
C LYS A 59 -10.49 4.96 7.33
N PHE A 60 -9.70 4.19 8.07
CA PHE A 60 -10.16 3.03 8.80
C PHE A 60 -9.66 3.09 10.23
N ARG A 61 -10.54 2.79 11.17
CA ARG A 61 -10.14 2.48 12.54
C ARG A 61 -9.74 1.01 12.62
N LEU A 62 -8.56 0.76 13.17
CA LEU A 62 -7.99 -0.58 13.35
C LEU A 62 -7.48 -0.76 14.77
N LYS A 63 -7.68 -1.94 15.34
CA LYS A 63 -6.92 -2.33 16.54
C LYS A 63 -5.45 -2.56 16.18
N ARG A 64 -4.54 -2.18 17.07
CA ARG A 64 -3.10 -2.29 16.83
C ARG A 64 -2.62 -3.72 16.63
N GLU A 65 -3.31 -4.70 17.21
CA GLU A 65 -2.88 -6.10 17.16
C GLU A 65 -2.80 -6.64 15.73
N VAL A 66 -3.63 -6.10 14.82
CA VAL A 66 -3.71 -6.53 13.41
C VAL A 66 -2.90 -5.66 12.45
N TYR A 67 -2.29 -4.59 12.94
CA TYR A 67 -1.47 -3.71 12.13
C TYR A 67 0.01 -4.14 12.21
N GLU A 68 0.55 -4.57 11.08
CA GLU A 68 1.95 -4.96 10.96
C GLU A 68 2.74 -3.84 10.28
N ILE A 69 3.66 -3.23 11.02
CA ILE A 69 4.53 -2.18 10.49
C ILE A 69 5.44 -2.76 9.41
N LYS A 70 5.54 -2.04 8.30
CA LYS A 70 6.40 -2.34 7.15
C LYS A 70 7.18 -1.09 6.76
N ASP A 71 8.20 -1.32 5.94
CA ASP A 71 8.96 -0.23 5.36
C ASP A 71 8.06 0.68 4.53
N LYS A 72 8.39 1.97 4.57
CA LYS A 72 7.73 2.95 3.74
C LYS A 72 8.04 2.63 2.26
N PRO A 73 7.03 2.61 1.37
CA PRO A 73 7.27 2.46 -0.06
C PRO A 73 8.22 3.55 -0.59
N LYS A 74 9.13 3.17 -1.49
CA LYS A 74 10.08 4.07 -2.16
C LYS A 74 9.39 5.16 -2.99
N PHE A 75 8.27 4.84 -3.63
CA PHE A 75 7.56 5.74 -4.54
C PHE A 75 6.14 6.05 -4.06
N ASN A 76 5.60 7.19 -4.50
CA ASN A 76 4.21 7.58 -4.27
C ASN A 76 3.37 7.37 -5.53
N ILE A 77 2.05 7.30 -5.36
CA ILE A 77 1.12 7.28 -6.50
C ILE A 77 1.23 8.59 -7.28
N GLY A 78 1.28 8.47 -8.60
CA GLY A 78 1.48 9.58 -9.52
C GLY A 78 2.94 9.89 -9.83
N ASP A 79 3.91 9.34 -9.07
CA ASP A 79 5.33 9.51 -9.37
C ASP A 79 5.63 9.02 -10.79
N ARG A 80 6.33 9.84 -11.57
CA ARG A 80 6.87 9.46 -12.87
C ARG A 80 8.10 8.59 -12.65
N ILE A 81 8.19 7.52 -13.41
CA ILE A 81 9.28 6.55 -13.31
C ILE A 81 9.78 6.18 -14.70
N ARG A 82 11.08 5.89 -14.78
CA ARG A 82 11.73 5.33 -15.97
C ARG A 82 11.93 3.84 -15.77
N LEU A 83 11.46 3.03 -16.71
CA LEU A 83 11.74 1.59 -16.75
C LEU A 83 13.10 1.37 -17.42
N PHE A 84 14.04 0.68 -16.77
CA PHE A 84 15.37 0.46 -17.36
C PHE A 84 15.35 -0.37 -18.64
N LYS A 85 14.41 -1.33 -18.72
CA LYS A 85 14.25 -2.18 -19.91
C LYS A 85 13.57 -1.45 -21.07
N TYR A 86 12.81 -0.39 -20.78
CA TYR A 86 12.01 0.35 -21.75
C TYR A 86 12.14 1.85 -21.46
N PRO A 87 13.36 2.42 -21.57
CA PRO A 87 13.64 3.79 -21.15
C PRO A 87 12.90 4.85 -21.97
N GLU A 88 12.39 4.48 -23.14
CA GLU A 88 11.59 5.31 -24.05
C GLU A 88 10.12 5.44 -23.64
N LEU A 89 9.62 4.55 -22.77
CA LEU A 89 8.23 4.56 -22.35
C LEU A 89 8.04 5.43 -21.11
N GLU A 90 7.07 6.33 -21.17
CA GLU A 90 6.60 7.04 -19.99
C GLU A 90 5.75 6.11 -19.12
N ALA A 91 6.05 6.10 -17.83
CA ALA A 91 5.28 5.36 -16.85
C ALA A 91 5.10 6.18 -15.57
N ASN A 92 3.95 6.03 -14.93
CA ASN A 92 3.72 6.57 -13.61
C ASN A 92 3.14 5.51 -12.66
N VAL A 93 3.40 5.68 -11.36
CA VAL A 93 2.90 4.77 -10.34
C VAL A 93 1.39 4.93 -10.22
N ARG A 94 0.65 3.87 -10.56
CA ARG A 94 -0.82 3.84 -10.48
C ARG A 94 -1.31 3.31 -9.13
N LYS A 95 -0.70 2.23 -8.64
CA LYS A 95 -1.03 1.62 -7.35
C LYS A 95 0.22 1.10 -6.65
N ILE A 96 0.18 1.11 -5.33
CA ILE A 96 1.18 0.52 -4.46
C ILE A 96 0.49 -0.63 -3.72
N CYS A 97 1.08 -1.82 -3.79
CA CYS A 97 0.46 -3.03 -3.27
C CYS A 97 1.44 -3.84 -2.44
N TRP A 98 0.89 -4.60 -1.49
CA TRP A 98 1.61 -5.59 -0.72
C TRP A 98 1.31 -7.00 -1.22
N HIS A 99 2.35 -7.79 -1.44
CA HIS A 99 2.20 -9.19 -1.81
C HIS A 99 2.27 -10.08 -0.56
N ASN A 100 1.13 -10.61 -0.12
CA ASN A 100 1.04 -11.36 1.14
C ASN A 100 1.92 -12.62 1.20
N LYS A 101 2.16 -13.30 0.07
CA LYS A 101 2.97 -14.54 0.03
C LYS A 101 4.46 -14.21 0.06
N ASP A 102 4.93 -13.47 -0.94
CA ASP A 102 6.32 -13.02 -1.07
C ASP A 102 6.75 -11.97 -0.03
N LYS A 103 5.83 -11.41 0.76
CA LYS A 103 6.08 -10.40 1.80
C LYS A 103 6.91 -9.20 1.29
N ARG A 104 6.53 -8.65 0.15
CA ARG A 104 7.21 -7.51 -0.49
C ARG A 104 6.26 -6.56 -1.18
N ILE A 105 6.75 -5.33 -1.39
CA ILE A 105 6.03 -4.25 -2.07
C ILE A 105 6.16 -4.44 -3.59
N TYR A 106 5.05 -4.25 -4.28
CA TYR A 106 5.04 -4.13 -5.73
C TYR A 106 4.17 -2.95 -6.18
N TYR A 107 4.51 -2.44 -7.35
CA TYR A 107 3.84 -1.34 -8.00
C TYR A 107 3.07 -1.85 -9.22
N LEU A 108 1.89 -1.28 -9.43
CA LEU A 108 1.23 -1.30 -10.72
C LEU A 108 1.43 0.07 -11.35
N LEU A 109 1.84 0.06 -12.61
CA LEU A 109 2.17 1.27 -13.34
C LEU A 109 1.08 1.55 -14.37
N ASN A 110 0.97 2.80 -14.76
CA ASN A 110 0.31 3.15 -16.00
C ASN A 110 1.40 3.53 -17.00
N VAL A 111 1.70 2.58 -17.89
CA VAL A 111 2.70 2.68 -18.95
C VAL A 111 2.00 3.14 -20.21
N GLU A 112 2.48 4.23 -20.79
CA GLU A 112 1.85 4.86 -21.94
C GLU A 112 1.75 3.88 -23.12
N ASN A 113 0.55 3.80 -23.72
CA ASN A 113 0.23 2.95 -24.86
C ASN A 113 0.52 1.44 -24.70
N ASP A 114 0.80 0.96 -23.48
CA ASP A 114 1.06 -0.47 -23.22
C ASP A 114 0.25 -0.99 -22.02
N LYS A 115 -0.92 -1.57 -22.34
CA LYS A 115 -1.82 -2.18 -21.35
C LYS A 115 -1.22 -3.42 -20.69
N ARG A 116 -0.38 -4.18 -21.40
CA ARG A 116 0.23 -5.42 -20.88
C ARG A 116 1.28 -5.10 -19.83
N LYS A 117 2.13 -4.10 -20.10
CA LYS A 117 3.08 -3.57 -19.12
C LYS A 117 2.35 -2.94 -17.94
N SER A 118 1.27 -2.19 -18.19
CA SER A 118 0.45 -1.61 -17.10
C SER A 118 -0.23 -2.65 -16.18
N ALA A 119 -0.44 -3.89 -16.65
CA ALA A 119 -0.97 -4.98 -15.85
C ALA A 119 0.11 -5.80 -15.11
N SER A 120 1.39 -5.56 -15.41
CA SER A 120 2.50 -6.28 -14.81
C SER A 120 2.80 -5.78 -13.39
N ARG A 121 3.36 -6.65 -12.55
CA ARG A 121 3.83 -6.31 -11.21
C ARG A 121 5.29 -5.91 -11.27
N TYR A 122 5.60 -4.73 -10.73
CA TYR A 122 6.97 -4.21 -10.64
C TYR A 122 7.40 -4.20 -9.18
N TYR A 123 8.21 -5.17 -8.77
CA TYR A 123 8.64 -5.28 -7.38
C TYR A 123 9.65 -4.20 -7.02
N GLU A 124 9.54 -3.68 -5.79
CA GLU A 124 10.36 -2.57 -5.31
C GLU A 124 11.85 -2.90 -5.15
N ASP A 125 12.14 -4.17 -4.85
CA ASP A 125 13.47 -4.73 -4.60
C ASP A 125 14.19 -5.17 -5.89
N ASP A 126 13.46 -5.33 -7.00
CA ASP A 126 14.02 -5.72 -8.30
C ASP A 126 14.94 -4.65 -8.92
N ASN A 127 14.89 -3.39 -8.46
CA ASN A 127 15.65 -2.25 -8.99
C ASN A 127 15.61 -2.14 -10.53
N LYS A 128 14.43 -2.33 -11.13
CA LYS A 128 14.22 -2.29 -12.60
C LYS A 128 13.75 -0.93 -13.12
N PHE A 129 13.59 0.03 -12.24
CA PHE A 129 13.04 1.35 -12.54
C PHE A 129 13.45 2.35 -11.46
N GLU A 130 13.46 3.61 -11.84
CA GLU A 130 13.81 4.73 -10.97
C GLU A 130 12.80 5.87 -11.12
N LYS A 131 12.78 6.78 -10.15
CA LYS A 131 11.99 8.01 -10.23
C LYS A 131 12.68 9.02 -11.14
N ILE A 132 11.88 9.71 -11.95
CA ILE A 132 12.31 10.84 -12.79
C ILE A 132 12.13 12.15 -12.03
#